data_AF-A0A833LEM5-F1
#
_entry.id   AF-A0A833LEM5-F1
#
_cell.length_a   1.000
_cell.length_b   1.000
_cell.length_c   1.000
_cell.angle_alpha   90.00
_cell.angle_beta   90.00
_cell.angle_gamma   90.00
#
_symmetry.space_group_name_H-M   'P 1'
#
loop_
_entity.id
_entity.type
_entity.pdbx_description
1 polymer ?
#
loop_
_entity_poly.entity_id
_entity_poly.type
_entity_poly.pdbx_seq_one_letter_code
_entity_poly.pdbx_strand_id
1 'polypeptide(L)' 'VTLRVVSQLVSATRNAAGEVIDGDPETVAEVKDVWTFARDTRSRDPNWKLVATEADD' A
#
# COMPACT_ATOMS: atom_id res chain seq x y z
N VAL A 1 5.85 10.47 -11.12
CA VAL A 1 5.25 9.34 -11.85
C VAL A 1 4.11 8.82 -11.02
N THR A 2 2.94 8.64 -11.61
CA THR A 2 1.74 8.17 -10.89
C THR A 2 1.28 6.87 -11.53
N LEU A 3 0.98 5.87 -10.70
CA LEU A 3 0.65 4.50 -11.10
C LEU A 3 -0.66 4.09 -10.43
N ARG A 4 -1.47 3.32 -11.16
CA ARG A 4 -2.57 2.53 -10.57
C ARG A 4 -2.03 1.15 -10.23
N VAL A 5 -2.26 0.71 -9.00
CA VAL A 5 -1.81 -0.58 -8.47
C VAL A 5 -3.04 -1.36 -8.04
N VAL A 6 -3.20 -2.57 -8.58
CA VAL A 6 -4.27 -3.50 -8.15
C VAL A 6 -3.59 -4.68 -7.46
N SER A 7 -4.05 -4.99 -6.25
CA SER A 7 -3.47 -6.04 -5.42
C SER A 7 -4.55 -6.89 -4.77
N GLN A 8 -4.17 -8.09 -4.34
CA GLN A 8 -4.99 -8.95 -3.49
C GLN A 8 -4.33 -9.01 -2.11
N LEU A 9 -5.05 -8.60 -1.07
CA LEU A 9 -4.54 -8.47 0.28
C LEU A 9 -5.41 -9.24 1.27
N VAL A 10 -4.76 -9.89 2.23
CA VAL A 10 -5.38 -10.43 3.44
C VAL A 10 -4.87 -9.58 4.59
N SER A 11 -5.76 -9.02 5.40
CA SER A 11 -5.38 -8.15 6.51
C SER A 11 -6.15 -8.52 7.77
N ALA A 12 -5.42 -8.64 8.88
CA ALA A 12 -5.98 -8.86 10.20
C ALA A 12 -5.09 -8.19 11.24
N THR A 13 -5.66 -7.30 12.05
CA THR A 13 -4.99 -6.70 13.18
C THR A 13 -5.29 -7.54 14.43
N ARG A 14 -4.25 -7.92 15.18
CA ARG A 14 -4.39 -8.72 16.40
C ARG A 14 -3.99 -7.91 17.63
N ASN A 15 -4.70 -8.13 18.74
CA ASN A 15 -4.31 -7.60 20.05
C ASN A 15 -3.15 -8.40 20.66
N ALA A 16 -2.69 -7.99 21.86
CA ALA A 16 -1.57 -8.65 22.55
C ALA A 16 -1.86 -10.11 22.98
N ALA A 17 -3.14 -10.49 23.10
CA ALA A 17 -3.55 -11.88 23.37
C ALA A 17 -3.63 -12.74 22.10
N GLY A 18 -3.38 -12.15 20.92
CA GLY A 18 -3.43 -12.83 19.62
C GLY A 18 -4.82 -12.87 18.97
N GLU A 19 -5.82 -12.25 19.60
CA GLU A 19 -7.20 -12.19 19.09
C GLU A 19 -7.31 -11.15 17.98
N VAL A 20 -8.06 -11.45 16.92
CA VAL A 20 -8.32 -10.50 15.82
C VAL A 20 -9.26 -9.41 16.32
N ILE A 21 -8.86 -8.16 16.14
CA ILE A 21 -9.63 -6.96 16.54
C ILE A 21 -10.07 -6.11 15.34
N ASP A 22 -9.53 -6.36 14.16
CA ASP A 22 -9.93 -5.72 12.90
C ASP A 22 -9.48 -6.60 11.71
N GLY A 23 -10.23 -6.54 10.61
CA GLY A 23 -10.00 -7.36 9.41
C GLY A 23 -10.37 -8.84 9.57
N ASP A 24 -9.91 -9.65 8.62
CA ASP A 24 -10.17 -11.09 8.54
C ASP A 24 -8.93 -11.82 7.97
N PRO A 25 -8.34 -12.78 8.71
CA PRO A 25 -7.14 -13.49 8.29
C PRO A 25 -7.34 -14.51 7.15
N GLU A 26 -8.58 -14.79 6.72
CA GLU A 26 -8.88 -15.75 5.65
C GLU A 26 -9.49 -15.09 4.41
N THR A 27 -10.07 -13.91 4.54
CA THR A 27 -10.69 -13.20 3.43
C THR A 27 -9.65 -12.45 2.59
N VAL A 28 -9.64 -12.74 1.28
CA VAL A 28 -8.86 -12.00 0.28
C VAL A 28 -9.68 -10.82 -0.24
N ALA A 29 -9.16 -9.61 -0.08
CA ALA A 29 -9.74 -8.38 -0.61
C ALA A 29 -8.94 -7.87 -1.82
N GLU A 30 -9.64 -7.44 -2.87
CA GLU A 30 -9.02 -6.66 -3.95
C GLU A 30 -8.88 -5.20 -3.47
N VAL A 31 -7.66 -4.66 -3.55
CA VAL A 31 -7.36 -3.28 -3.19
C VAL A 31 -6.76 -2.56 -4.39
N LYS A 32 -7.35 -1.42 -4.73
CA LYS A 32 -6.93 -0.55 -5.82
C LYS A 32 -6.41 0.75 -5.25
N ASP A 33 -5.13 1.01 -5.50
CA ASP A 33 -4.45 2.20 -5.02
C ASP A 33 -3.87 3.01 -6.18
N VAL A 34 -3.77 4.32 -5.96
CA VAL A 34 -3.04 5.26 -6.80
C VAL A 34 -1.81 5.72 -6.03
N TRP A 35 -0.63 5.39 -6.54
CA TRP A 35 0.65 5.74 -5.91
C TRP A 35 1.43 6.73 -6.76
N THR A 36 1.88 7.82 -6.14
CA THR A 36 2.74 8.82 -6.78
C THR A 36 4.16 8.74 -6.26
N PHE A 37 5.09 8.54 -7.18
CA PHE A 37 6.53 8.48 -6.95
C PHE A 37 7.24 9.73 -7.48
N ALA A 38 8.24 10.20 -6.73
CA ALA A 38 9.11 11.31 -7.13
C ALA A 38 10.59 10.94 -7.01
N ARG A 39 11.39 11.51 -7.90
CA ARG A 39 12.85 11.43 -7.89
C ARG A 39 13.43 12.75 -8.38
N ASP A 40 14.50 13.21 -7.74
CA ASP A 40 15.32 14.29 -8.28
C ASP A 40 16.20 13.75 -9.42
N THR A 41 15.96 14.22 -10.64
CA THR A 41 16.67 13.77 -11.84
C THR A 41 18.11 14.30 -11.93
N ARG A 42 18.46 15.30 -11.12
CA ARG A 42 19.85 15.79 -11.00
C ARG A 42 20.66 14.94 -10.01
N SER A 43 19.99 14.20 -9.15
CA SER A 43 20.64 13.30 -8.20
C SER A 43 21.23 12.08 -8.91
N ARG A 44 22.44 11.70 -8.48
CA ARG A 44 23.06 10.42 -8.86
C ARG A 44 22.37 9.22 -8.23
N ASP A 45 21.58 9.43 -7.18
CA ASP A 45 20.78 8.38 -6.56
C ASP A 45 19.65 7.97 -7.53
N PRO A 46 19.61 6.69 -7.97
CA PRO A 46 18.60 6.24 -8.90
C PRO A 46 17.21 6.03 -8.27
N ASN A 47 17.12 6.06 -6.94
CA ASN A 47 15.92 5.66 -6.23
C ASN A 47 14.77 6.67 -6.33
N TRP A 48 13.56 6.12 -6.42
CA TRP A 48 12.30 6.87 -6.37
C TRP A 48 11.69 6.76 -4.98
N LYS A 49 11.12 7.85 -4.49
CA LYS A 49 10.41 7.90 -3.21
C LYS A 49 8.91 7.91 -3.47
N LEU A 50 8.16 7.14 -2.69
CA LEU A 50 6.72 7.26 -2.61
C LEU A 50 6.40 8.57 -1.88
N VAL A 51 5.62 9.44 -2.52
CA VAL A 51 5.29 10.78 -1.99
C VAL A 51 3.79 11.02 -1.80
N ALA A 52 2.93 10.20 -2.41
CA ALA A 52 1.50 10.19 -2.13
C ALA A 52 0.90 8.79 -2.39
N THR A 53 -0.13 8.46 -1.62
CA THR A 53 -0.96 7.26 -1.76
C THR A 53 -2.41 7.66 -1.61
N GLU A 54 -3.26 7.18 -2.51
CA GLU A 54 -4.69 7.44 -2.53
C GLU A 54 -5.41 6.12 -2.84
N ALA A 55 -6.59 5.90 -2.28
CA ALA A 55 -7.46 4.83 -2.74
C ALA A 55 -8.05 5.23 -4.10
N ASP A 56 -8.22 4.26 -5.00
CA ASP A 56 -8.92 4.50 -6.26
C ASP A 56 -10.44 4.51 -5.99
N ASP A 57 -11.10 5.65 -6.26
CA ASP A 57 -12.56 5.84 -6.10
C ASP A 57 -13.39 4.93 -7.04
#